data_AF-A0AAJ5C6G6-F1
#
_entry.id   AF-A0AAJ5C6G6-F1
#
_cell.length_a   1.000
_cell.length_b   1.000
_cell.length_c   1.000
_cell.angle_alpha   90.00
_cell.angle_beta   90.00
_cell.angle_gamma   90.00
#
_symmetry.space_group_name_H-M   'P 1'
#
loop_
_entity.id
_entity.type
_entity.pdbx_description
1 polymer ?
#
loop_
_entity_poly.entity_id
_entity_poly.type
_entity_poly.pdbx_seq_one_letter_code
_entity_poly.pdbx_strand_id
1 'polypeptide(L)' 'MRASQVSFSGMPTGKKYNAMKGALHSYIFYGFKRIMQQAPYFAVPFAAGYGLIAWAKSKNAYYNSKAGHLEHGHDE' A
#
# COMPACT_ATOMS: atom_id res chain seq x y z
N MET A 1 33.82 1.85 28.07
CA MET A 1 34.64 2.42 26.98
C MET A 1 33.69 3.03 25.96
N ARG A 2 33.65 4.37 25.82
CA ARG A 2 32.67 5.07 24.97
C ARG A 2 33.38 5.52 23.69
N ALA A 3 33.05 4.90 22.55
CA ALA A 3 33.59 5.29 21.26
C ALA A 3 33.07 6.69 20.89
N SER A 4 33.97 7.67 20.81
CA SER A 4 33.69 8.99 20.27
C SER A 4 33.56 8.90 18.76
N GLN A 5 32.34 8.94 18.23
CA GLN A 5 32.08 9.04 16.80
C GLN A 5 32.46 10.46 16.34
N VAL A 6 33.51 10.57 15.53
CA VAL A 6 33.90 11.83 14.88
C VAL A 6 33.03 11.97 13.63
N SER A 7 32.10 12.94 13.66
CA SER A 7 31.25 13.25 12.52
C SER A 7 31.92 14.33 11.67
N PHE A 8 32.32 13.98 10.44
CA PHE A 8 32.83 14.95 9.48
C PHE A 8 31.65 15.56 8.73
N SER A 9 31.30 16.80 9.08
CA SER A 9 30.37 17.63 8.31
C SER A 9 31.19 18.55 7.40
N GLY A 10 31.18 18.28 6.10
CA GLY A 10 31.74 19.20 5.11
C GLY A 10 30.84 20.43 4.96
N MET A 11 31.42 21.63 5.04
CA MET A 11 30.67 22.89 4.90
C MET A 11 29.95 22.96 3.53
N PRO A 12 28.65 23.28 3.48
CA PRO A 12 27.86 23.23 2.24
C PRO A 12 28.15 24.37 1.24
N THR A 13 29.21 25.15 1.45
CA THR A 13 29.51 26.36 0.68
C THR A 13 30.41 26.10 -0.52
N GLY A 14 29.94 25.30 -1.48
CA GLY A 14 30.59 25.17 -2.78
C GLY A 14 29.62 24.67 -3.84
N LYS A 15 29.73 25.21 -5.07
CA LYS A 15 28.99 24.78 -6.28
C LYS A 15 29.22 23.30 -6.68
N LYS A 16 29.78 22.47 -5.79
CA LYS A 16 30.09 21.05 -5.98
C LYS A 16 28.90 20.14 -5.66
N TYR A 17 27.96 20.59 -4.83
CA TYR A 17 26.78 19.82 -4.46
C TYR A 17 25.58 20.30 -5.29
N ASN A 18 25.30 19.62 -6.39
CA ASN A 18 24.06 19.82 -7.13
C ASN A 18 22.91 19.22 -6.32
N ALA A 19 22.07 20.07 -5.71
CA ALA A 19 20.98 19.68 -4.81
C ALA A 19 20.00 18.66 -5.42
N MET A 20 19.83 18.69 -6.74
CA MET A 20 18.92 17.79 -7.47
C MET A 20 19.64 16.68 -8.25
N LYS A 21 20.97 16.58 -8.18
CA LYS A 21 21.71 15.55 -8.94
C LYS A 21 21.32 14.16 -8.42
N GLY A 22 20.68 13.38 -9.28
CA GLY A 22 20.19 12.06 -8.94
C GLY A 22 18.90 12.05 -8.09
N ALA A 23 18.25 13.19 -7.88
CA ALA A 23 17.02 13.28 -7.09
C ALA A 23 15.89 12.43 -7.71
N LEU A 24 15.72 12.45 -9.03
CA LEU A 24 14.68 11.66 -9.69
C LEU A 24 14.92 10.15 -9.55
N HIS A 25 16.11 9.69 -9.89
CA HIS A 25 16.49 8.27 -9.80
C HIS A 25 16.36 7.79 -8.34
N SER A 26 16.96 8.51 -7.39
CA SER A 26 16.86 8.18 -5.97
C SER A 26 15.41 8.21 -5.47
N TYR A 27 14.62 9.20 -5.84
CA TYR A 27 13.22 9.30 -5.43
C TYR A 27 12.38 8.14 -5.94
N ILE A 28 12.60 7.66 -7.16
CA ILE A 28 11.86 6.50 -7.69
C ILE A 28 12.19 5.24 -6.88
N PHE A 29 13.48 4.91 -6.69
CA PHE A 29 13.85 3.67 -6.00
C PHE A 29 13.57 3.72 -4.48
N TYR A 30 13.93 4.82 -3.83
CA TYR A 30 13.70 4.97 -2.39
C TYR A 30 12.25 5.30 -2.06
N GLY A 31 11.57 6.05 -2.91
CA GLY A 31 10.14 6.34 -2.78
C GLY A 31 9.29 5.08 -2.96
N PHE A 32 9.59 4.26 -3.98
CA PHE A 32 8.94 2.96 -4.17
C PHE A 32 9.14 2.05 -2.95
N LYS A 33 10.39 1.92 -2.46
CA LYS A 33 10.68 1.14 -1.26
C LYS A 33 9.88 1.62 -0.05
N ARG A 34 9.75 2.95 0.15
CA ARG A 34 8.99 3.55 1.25
C ARG A 34 7.49 3.27 1.12
N ILE A 35 6.92 3.38 -0.08
CA ILE A 35 5.51 3.07 -0.31
C ILE A 35 5.24 1.59 -0.06
N MET A 36 6.10 0.70 -0.55
CA MET A 36 5.95 -0.75 -0.35
C MET A 36 6.01 -1.17 1.13
N GLN A 37 6.81 -0.48 1.95
CA GLN A 37 6.82 -0.70 3.40
C GLN A 37 5.51 -0.27 4.07
N GLN A 38 4.82 0.74 3.53
CA GLN A 38 3.54 1.21 4.04
C GLN A 38 2.35 0.50 3.40
N ALA A 39 2.55 -0.19 2.27
CA ALA A 39 1.52 -0.86 1.51
C ALA A 39 0.63 -1.79 2.35
N PRO A 40 1.16 -2.61 3.28
CA PRO A 40 0.31 -3.50 4.07
C PRO A 40 -0.76 -2.75 4.89
N TYR A 41 -0.47 -1.54 5.37
CA TYR A 41 -1.39 -0.80 6.23
C TYR A 41 -2.61 -0.24 5.50
N PHE A 42 -2.49 0.03 4.21
CA PHE A 42 -3.62 0.52 3.41
C PHE A 42 -4.13 -0.55 2.43
N ALA A 43 -3.24 -1.27 1.76
CA ALA A 43 -3.63 -2.25 0.74
C ALA A 43 -4.44 -3.40 1.35
N VAL A 44 -4.11 -3.87 2.55
CA VAL A 44 -4.85 -4.94 3.22
C VAL A 44 -6.30 -4.54 3.54
N PRO A 45 -6.59 -3.44 4.25
CA PRO A 45 -7.97 -3.05 4.51
C PRO A 45 -8.74 -2.71 3.24
N PHE A 46 -8.11 -2.10 2.22
CA PHE A 46 -8.77 -1.86 0.94
C PHE A 46 -9.08 -3.17 0.21
N ALA A 47 -8.15 -4.10 0.11
CA ALA A 47 -8.38 -5.40 -0.53
C ALA A 47 -9.48 -6.18 0.19
N ALA A 48 -9.47 -6.19 1.53
CA ALA A 48 -10.51 -6.82 2.32
C ALA A 48 -11.88 -6.16 2.08
N GLY A 49 -11.97 -4.84 2.12
CA GLY A 49 -13.21 -4.10 1.89
C GLY A 49 -13.79 -4.34 0.49
N TYR A 50 -12.95 -4.23 -0.55
CA TYR A 50 -13.39 -4.51 -1.92
C TYR A 50 -13.77 -5.98 -2.14
N GLY A 51 -13.03 -6.91 -1.54
CA GLY A 51 -13.36 -8.34 -1.55
C GLY A 51 -14.72 -8.63 -0.91
N LEU A 52 -14.98 -8.04 0.25
CA LEU A 52 -16.26 -8.18 0.95
C LEU A 52 -17.42 -7.65 0.11
N ILE A 53 -17.26 -6.47 -0.49
CA ILE A 53 -18.29 -5.85 -1.35
C ILE A 53 -18.57 -6.72 -2.58
N ALA A 54 -17.52 -7.24 -3.22
CA ALA A 54 -17.68 -8.11 -4.39
C ALA A 54 -18.41 -9.41 -4.03
N TRP A 55 -18.04 -10.03 -2.91
CA TRP A 55 -18.71 -11.22 -2.40
C TRP A 55 -20.18 -10.93 -2.05
N ALA A 56 -20.46 -9.84 -1.34
CA ALA A 56 -21.81 -9.46 -0.94
C ALA A 56 -22.71 -9.21 -2.16
N LYS A 57 -22.19 -8.54 -3.20
CA LYS A 57 -22.92 -8.33 -4.46
C LYS A 57 -23.23 -9.66 -5.16
N SER A 58 -22.26 -10.57 -5.23
CA SER A 58 -22.46 -11.89 -5.85
C SER A 58 -23.50 -12.71 -5.09
N LYS A 59 -23.43 -12.74 -3.74
CA LYS A 59 -24.42 -13.43 -2.91
C LYS A 59 -25.80 -12.81 -3.01
N ASN A 60 -25.92 -11.48 -2.98
CA ASN A 60 -27.21 -10.81 -3.15
C ASN A 60 -27.82 -11.10 -4.54
N ALA A 61 -27.01 -11.10 -5.59
CA ALA A 61 -27.48 -11.48 -6.93
C ALA A 61 -27.93 -12.95 -6.98
N TYR A 62 -27.24 -13.85 -6.26
CA TYR A 62 -27.64 -15.25 -6.13
C TYR A 62 -28.99 -15.41 -5.43
N TYR A 63 -29.18 -14.77 -4.27
CA TYR A 63 -30.46 -14.85 -3.54
C TYR A 63 -31.63 -14.29 -4.34
N ASN A 64 -31.42 -13.21 -5.09
CA ASN A 64 -32.44 -12.63 -5.96
C ASN A 64 -32.65 -13.42 -7.27
N SER A 65 -31.86 -14.46 -7.53
CA SER A 65 -32.04 -15.32 -8.70
C SER A 65 -33.13 -16.37 -8.48
N LYS A 66 -33.64 -16.94 -9.58
CA LYS A 66 -34.61 -18.04 -9.53
C LYS A 66 -34.07 -19.26 -8.78
N ALA A 67 -32.79 -19.59 -8.98
CA ALA A 67 -32.13 -20.70 -8.29
C ALA A 67 -32.03 -20.43 -6.77
N GLY A 68 -31.66 -19.20 -6.38
CA GLY A 68 -31.58 -18.82 -4.97
C GLY A 68 -32.94 -18.87 -4.26
N HIS A 69 -34.02 -18.42 -4.91
CA HIS A 69 -35.38 -18.53 -4.39
C HIS A 69 -35.86 -19.99 -4.26
N LEU A 70 -35.50 -20.86 -5.22
CA LEU A 70 -35.86 -22.28 -5.14
C LEU A 70 -35.12 -23.02 -4.03
N GLU A 71 -33.87 -22.63 -3.76
CA GLU A 71 -33.02 -23.27 -2.75
C GLU A 71 -33.33 -22.76 -1.34
N HIS A 72 -33.67 -21.47 -1.17
CA HIS A 72 -33.97 -20.88 0.14
C HIS A 72 -35.47 -20.85 0.48
N GLY A 73 -36.35 -20.91 -0.52
CA GLY A 73 -37.80 -20.96 -0.32
C GLY A 73 -38.37 -22.38 -0.14
N HIS A 74 -37.53 -23.42 -0.24
CA HIS A 74 -37.89 -24.82 0.07
C HIS A 74 -37.57 -25.22 1.52
N ASP A 75 -36.84 -24.37 2.25
CA ASP A 75 -36.41 -24.58 3.64
C ASP A 75 -37.34 -23.89 4.65
N GLU A 76 -38.52 -23.41 4.22
CA GLU A 76 -39.63 -22.92 5.06
C GLU A 76 -40.82 -23.89 5.09
#